data_AF-A0A0Q4QAX7-F1
#
_entry.id   AF-A0A0Q4QAX7-F1
#
_cell.length_a   1.000
_cell.length_b   1.000
_cell.length_c   1.000
_cell.angle_alpha   90.00
_cell.angle_beta   90.00
_cell.angle_gamma   90.00
#
_symmetry.space_group_name_H-M   'P 1'
#
loop_
_entity.id
_entity.type
_entity.pdbx_description
1 polymer ?
#
loop_
_entity_poly.entity_id
_entity_poly.type
_entity_poly.pdbx_seq_one_letter_code
_entity_poly.pdbx_strand_id
1 'polypeptide(L)'
;MRKIAFPARLFAALLMLCACVLPPAALAQTGTGSIVTIPTRIPDTNADGLIKLDGWALKVSPKLPRKTTVYGPCPGLPDFSYRVRQACEAVTVPPVTVEPPIVEPEKPLVAPAPAYTVVTSGKERILLGTDIVVGLNEWGGIGTGYNAPKGVDTAASYGFLRVGIYRPSTNLEVSLNGRAIEGFNVGYTFNGARVRYSNQWLTGYYQIPGAFDAGTRWTGVTPTGLAIIQDAELIGSTLRFTAKLTNTTGSVMTGLRYMRTADFDTNNINNSFSQKDSFATDNRIVTRGTVSAGLRGFGKGATAILSSPEASAVATFFGFVNTDPFVAAAYDSPQAVGSTATSDATSNVLIDKGTLLPGASTTVVTEIGLM
;
A
#
# COMPACT_ATOMS: atom_id res chain seq x y z
N MET A 1 36.84 -2.43 58.77
CA MET A 1 36.45 -3.47 57.80
C MET A 1 36.51 -2.87 56.39
N ARG A 2 37.63 -3.10 55.68
CA ARG A 2 37.90 -2.53 54.35
C ARG A 2 37.37 -3.49 53.28
N LYS A 3 36.40 -3.05 52.47
CA LYS A 3 35.92 -3.78 51.29
C LYS A 3 36.83 -3.46 50.11
N ILE A 4 37.57 -4.47 49.65
CA ILE A 4 38.40 -4.43 48.46
C ILE A 4 37.49 -4.78 47.28
N ALA A 5 37.23 -3.81 46.40
CA ALA A 5 36.53 -4.05 45.14
C ALA A 5 37.57 -4.35 44.04
N PHE A 6 37.62 -5.61 43.59
CA PHE A 6 38.39 -6.05 42.43
C PHE A 6 37.67 -5.60 41.14
N PRO A 7 38.38 -5.06 40.12
CA PRO A 7 37.76 -4.71 38.85
C PRO A 7 37.55 -5.95 37.98
N ALA A 8 36.29 -6.33 37.77
CA ALA A 8 35.84 -7.30 36.78
C ALA A 8 35.93 -6.73 35.36
N ARG A 9 37.17 -6.58 34.85
CA ARG A 9 37.48 -6.32 33.44
C ARG A 9 38.74 -7.08 33.05
N LEU A 10 38.69 -8.41 33.11
CA LEU A 10 39.75 -9.25 32.55
C LEU A 10 39.27 -10.70 32.27
N PHE A 11 38.10 -10.90 31.67
CA PHE A 11 37.66 -12.25 31.27
C PHE A 11 36.70 -12.26 30.06
N ALA A 12 37.00 -11.43 29.03
CA ALA A 12 36.23 -11.43 27.78
C ALA A 12 37.10 -11.19 26.52
N ALA A 13 38.38 -11.59 26.55
CA ALA A 13 39.29 -11.40 25.42
C ALA A 13 40.22 -12.60 25.14
N LEU A 14 39.85 -13.82 25.56
CA LEU A 14 40.69 -14.99 25.33
C LEU A 14 39.88 -16.27 25.09
N LEU A 15 38.94 -16.25 24.14
CA LEU A 15 38.25 -17.47 23.69
C LEU A 15 37.67 -17.27 22.28
N MET A 16 38.54 -17.12 21.28
CA MET A 16 38.26 -17.42 19.87
C MET A 16 39.57 -17.41 19.07
N LEU A 17 40.44 -18.38 19.35
CA LEU A 17 41.52 -18.76 18.44
C LEU A 17 41.52 -20.29 18.32
N CYS A 18 40.46 -20.82 17.68
CA CYS A 18 40.58 -22.11 17.02
C CYS A 18 41.48 -21.92 15.80
N ALA A 19 42.78 -22.12 16.00
CA ALA A 19 43.72 -22.25 14.90
C ALA A 19 43.39 -23.56 14.16
N CYS A 20 42.64 -23.47 13.06
CA CYS A 20 42.58 -24.53 12.07
C CYS A 20 43.97 -24.65 11.44
N VAL A 21 44.77 -25.58 11.95
CA VAL A 21 46.03 -25.96 11.31
C VAL A 21 45.66 -26.75 10.05
N LEU A 22 45.84 -26.13 8.89
CA LEU A 22 45.57 -26.77 7.60
C LEU A 22 46.62 -27.85 7.30
N PRO A 23 46.22 -29.02 6.76
CA PRO A 23 47.16 -30.04 6.32
C PRO A 23 47.99 -29.52 5.12
N PRO A 24 49.27 -29.90 4.99
CA PRO A 24 50.18 -29.42 3.92
C PRO A 24 49.89 -29.99 2.52
N ALA A 25 48.74 -30.62 2.30
CA ALA A 25 48.36 -31.17 1.00
C ALA A 25 47.36 -30.23 0.30
N ALA A 26 47.83 -29.60 -0.78
CA ALA A 26 47.11 -28.99 -1.91
C ALA A 26 47.55 -27.54 -2.20
N LEU A 27 48.74 -27.38 -2.78
CA LEU A 27 49.16 -26.14 -3.43
C LEU A 27 49.88 -26.49 -4.74
N ALA A 28 49.15 -26.43 -5.85
CA ALA A 28 49.72 -26.53 -7.19
C ALA A 28 49.87 -25.12 -7.76
N GLN A 29 51.11 -24.64 -7.87
CA GLN A 29 51.41 -23.36 -8.52
C GLN A 29 51.64 -23.62 -10.02
N THR A 30 50.66 -23.29 -10.86
CA THR A 30 50.88 -23.24 -12.32
C THR A 30 51.56 -21.92 -12.69
N GLY A 31 52.34 -21.92 -13.78
CA GLY A 31 53.24 -20.83 -14.16
C GLY A 31 52.58 -19.50 -14.58
N THR A 32 51.26 -19.37 -14.50
CA THR A 32 50.50 -18.18 -14.90
C THR A 32 49.40 -17.89 -13.88
N GLY A 33 49.73 -17.06 -12.88
CA GLY A 33 48.81 -16.60 -11.83
C GLY A 33 48.78 -17.55 -10.63
N SER A 34 49.19 -17.06 -9.46
CA SER A 34 49.17 -17.88 -8.25
C SER A 34 47.73 -18.19 -7.84
N ILE A 35 47.30 -19.43 -8.02
CA ILE A 35 46.05 -19.96 -7.48
C ILE A 35 46.33 -20.51 -6.08
N VAL A 36 45.47 -20.17 -5.14
CA VAL A 36 45.46 -20.71 -3.78
C VAL A 36 44.19 -21.53 -3.62
N THR A 37 44.34 -22.83 -3.38
CA THR A 37 43.22 -23.74 -3.14
C THR A 37 43.16 -24.04 -1.66
N ILE A 38 41.96 -23.96 -1.08
CA ILE A 38 41.73 -24.28 0.33
C ILE A 38 40.46 -25.13 0.48
N PRO A 39 40.39 -25.98 1.52
CA PRO A 39 39.27 -26.90 1.72
C PRO A 39 37.99 -26.23 2.24
N THR A 40 38.06 -24.95 2.62
CA THR A 40 36.94 -24.24 3.25
C THR A 40 36.78 -22.85 2.65
N ARG A 41 35.54 -22.43 2.42
CA ARG A 41 35.23 -21.11 1.86
C ARG A 41 35.68 -20.02 2.83
N ILE A 42 36.50 -19.08 2.37
CA ILE A 42 36.72 -17.83 3.11
C ILE A 42 35.48 -16.93 2.88
N PRO A 43 34.85 -16.43 3.95
CA PRO A 43 33.76 -15.47 3.82
C PRO A 43 34.25 -14.17 3.20
N ASP A 44 33.53 -13.69 2.18
CA ASP A 44 33.64 -12.33 1.70
C ASP A 44 32.68 -11.47 2.52
N THR A 45 33.22 -10.77 3.53
CA THR A 45 32.42 -10.05 4.52
C THR A 45 31.72 -8.81 3.98
N ASN A 46 32.15 -8.29 2.84
CA ASN A 46 31.63 -7.06 2.23
C ASN A 46 31.08 -7.26 0.80
N ALA A 47 31.08 -8.50 0.30
CA ALA A 47 30.49 -8.91 -0.97
C ALA A 47 31.05 -8.14 -2.19
N ASP A 48 32.32 -7.74 -2.14
CA ASP A 48 33.01 -7.03 -3.22
C ASP A 48 33.86 -7.94 -4.12
N GLY A 49 33.87 -9.26 -3.83
CA GLY A 49 34.67 -10.26 -4.53
C GLY A 49 36.16 -10.24 -4.19
N LEU A 50 36.57 -9.44 -3.19
CA LEU A 50 37.96 -9.27 -2.77
C LEU A 50 38.16 -9.73 -1.32
N ILE A 51 39.02 -10.73 -1.14
CA ILE A 51 39.33 -11.27 0.19
C ILE A 51 40.76 -10.88 0.56
N LYS A 52 40.91 -10.21 1.71
CA LYS A 52 42.22 -9.88 2.28
C LYS A 52 42.68 -10.98 3.21
N LEU A 53 43.78 -11.64 2.87
CA LEU A 53 44.41 -12.66 3.71
C LEU A 53 45.56 -12.05 4.50
N ASP A 54 45.53 -12.25 5.82
CA ASP A 54 46.69 -12.00 6.67
C ASP A 54 47.66 -13.21 6.61
N GLY A 55 48.94 -12.92 6.84
CA GLY A 55 50.02 -13.91 6.70
C GLY A 55 49.94 -15.07 7.70
N TRP A 56 49.01 -15.05 8.66
CA TRP A 56 48.84 -16.16 9.60
C TRP A 56 47.90 -17.23 9.03
N ALA A 57 46.92 -16.84 8.22
CA ALA A 57 46.06 -17.77 7.47
C ALA A 57 46.81 -18.52 6.35
N LEU A 58 47.96 -18.00 5.88
CA LEU A 58 48.73 -18.53 4.74
C LEU A 58 49.99 -19.30 5.13
N LYS A 59 50.07 -19.86 6.35
CA LYS A 59 51.23 -20.61 6.88
C LYS A 59 51.73 -21.80 6.04
N VAL A 60 51.08 -22.10 4.92
CA VAL A 60 51.37 -23.21 4.01
C VAL A 60 52.15 -22.80 2.74
N SER A 61 52.45 -21.52 2.50
CA SER A 61 53.26 -21.11 1.34
C SER A 61 54.39 -20.12 1.70
N PRO A 62 55.68 -20.51 1.61
CA PRO A 62 56.81 -19.66 1.97
C PRO A 62 57.06 -18.47 1.02
N LYS A 63 56.22 -18.25 0.00
CA LYS A 63 56.46 -17.26 -1.08
C LYS A 63 55.39 -16.17 -1.22
N LEU A 64 54.34 -16.17 -0.38
CA LEU A 64 53.34 -15.10 -0.41
C LEU A 64 53.69 -13.99 0.60
N PRO A 65 53.56 -12.70 0.23
CA PRO A 65 53.72 -11.60 1.17
C PRO A 65 52.76 -11.73 2.36
N ARG A 66 53.20 -11.26 3.55
CA ARG A 66 52.42 -11.29 4.82
C ARG A 66 51.02 -10.66 4.74
N LYS A 67 50.69 -9.96 3.66
CA LYS A 67 49.35 -9.47 3.33
C LYS A 67 49.14 -9.68 1.84
N THR A 68 48.14 -10.48 1.46
CA THR A 68 47.83 -10.75 0.06
C THR A 68 46.34 -10.66 -0.17
N THR A 69 45.93 -9.96 -1.22
CA THR A 69 44.55 -9.93 -1.68
C THR A 69 44.32 -11.03 -2.71
N VAL A 70 43.23 -11.77 -2.55
CA VAL A 70 42.81 -12.82 -3.48
C VAL A 70 41.39 -12.56 -3.97
N TYR A 71 41.09 -13.06 -5.16
CA TYR A 71 39.77 -13.02 -5.79
C TYR A 71 39.20 -14.44 -5.86
N GLY A 72 37.93 -14.61 -5.49
CA GLY A 72 37.25 -15.88 -5.60
C GLY A 72 36.17 -16.11 -4.53
N PRO A 73 35.64 -17.35 -4.41
CA PRO A 73 36.09 -18.54 -5.12
C PRO A 73 35.87 -18.45 -6.63
N CYS A 74 36.86 -18.89 -7.42
CA CYS A 74 36.82 -18.82 -8.88
C CYS A 74 35.90 -19.92 -9.45
N PRO A 75 34.87 -19.57 -10.23
CA PRO A 75 34.00 -20.56 -10.85
C PRO A 75 34.78 -21.48 -11.80
N GLY A 76 34.47 -22.78 -11.78
CA GLY A 76 35.09 -23.77 -12.66
C GLY A 76 36.43 -24.36 -12.18
N LEU A 77 36.96 -23.92 -11.03
CA LEU A 77 38.10 -24.55 -10.37
C LEU A 77 37.65 -25.49 -9.24
N PRO A 78 38.39 -26.58 -8.96
CA PRO A 78 38.09 -27.46 -7.84
C PRO A 78 38.29 -26.75 -6.49
N ASP A 79 37.52 -27.17 -5.50
CA ASP A 79 37.49 -26.62 -4.14
C ASP A 79 37.28 -25.09 -4.11
N PHE A 80 37.50 -24.45 -2.96
CA PHE A 80 37.50 -22.99 -2.86
C PHE A 80 38.85 -22.47 -3.35
N SER A 81 39.00 -22.38 -4.67
CA SER A 81 40.19 -21.86 -5.34
C SER A 81 40.11 -20.35 -5.56
N TYR A 82 41.17 -19.62 -5.23
CA TYR A 82 41.26 -18.16 -5.31
C TYR A 82 42.48 -17.73 -6.12
N ARG A 83 42.36 -16.66 -6.91
CA ARG A 83 43.49 -16.08 -7.66
C ARG A 83 44.12 -14.91 -6.90
N VAL A 84 45.44 -14.91 -6.78
CA VAL A 84 46.20 -13.82 -6.17
C VAL A 84 46.28 -12.63 -7.14
N ARG A 85 45.86 -11.44 -6.71
CA ARG A 85 46.00 -10.16 -7.44
C ARG A 85 45.33 -10.06 -8.83
N GLN A 86 44.58 -11.08 -9.25
CA GLN A 86 43.85 -11.07 -10.50
C GLN A 86 42.44 -11.62 -10.29
N ALA A 87 41.43 -10.92 -10.81
CA ALA A 87 40.06 -11.40 -10.79
C ALA A 87 39.95 -12.76 -11.52
N CYS A 88 39.02 -13.61 -11.06
CA CYS A 88 38.68 -14.82 -11.79
C CYS A 88 38.12 -14.43 -13.17
N GLU A 89 38.53 -15.13 -14.22
CA GLU A 89 37.92 -14.95 -15.53
C GLU A 89 36.42 -15.24 -15.39
N ALA A 90 35.59 -14.31 -15.87
CA ALA A 90 34.17 -14.55 -15.93
C ALA A 90 33.95 -15.77 -16.83
N VAL A 91 33.27 -16.79 -16.31
CA VAL A 91 32.83 -17.92 -17.13
C VAL A 91 31.76 -17.38 -18.07
N THR A 92 32.18 -16.87 -19.23
CA THR A 92 31.29 -16.57 -20.32
C THR A 92 30.91 -17.90 -20.95
N VAL A 93 29.89 -18.54 -20.37
CA VAL A 93 29.20 -19.62 -21.06
C VAL A 93 28.68 -19.00 -22.36
N PRO A 94 29.10 -19.48 -23.56
CA PRO A 94 28.50 -19.00 -24.80
C PRO A 94 26.98 -19.22 -24.68
N PRO A 95 26.15 -18.23 -25.05
CA PRO A 95 24.72 -18.36 -24.90
C PRO A 95 24.28 -19.59 -25.71
N VAL A 96 23.85 -20.63 -25.00
CA VAL A 96 23.06 -21.69 -25.63
C VAL A 96 21.75 -21.01 -25.96
N THR A 97 21.55 -20.67 -27.23
CA THR A 97 20.25 -20.29 -27.76
C THR A 97 19.36 -21.53 -27.73
N VAL A 98 18.83 -21.85 -26.55
CA VAL A 98 17.64 -22.68 -26.46
C VAL A 98 16.55 -21.76 -27.00
N GLU A 99 16.07 -22.03 -28.21
CA GLU A 99 14.80 -21.45 -28.65
C GLU A 99 13.80 -21.74 -27.53
N PRO A 100 13.29 -20.71 -26.82
CA PRO A 100 12.28 -20.96 -25.81
C PRO A 100 11.16 -21.74 -26.50
N PRO A 101 10.60 -22.79 -25.87
CA PRO A 101 9.42 -23.42 -26.40
C PRO A 101 8.44 -22.30 -26.73
N ILE A 102 7.84 -22.34 -27.92
CA ILE A 102 6.78 -21.42 -28.30
C ILE A 102 5.68 -21.65 -27.26
N VAL A 103 5.70 -20.85 -26.19
CA VAL A 103 4.62 -20.77 -25.24
C VAL A 103 3.55 -20.04 -26.02
N GLU A 104 2.64 -20.82 -26.59
CA GLU A 104 1.39 -20.29 -27.12
C GLU A 104 0.84 -19.36 -26.03
N PRO A 105 0.69 -18.05 -26.30
CA PRO A 105 0.31 -17.10 -25.27
C PRO A 105 -0.97 -17.61 -24.64
N GLU A 106 -0.90 -17.89 -23.35
CA GLU A 106 -2.01 -18.44 -22.58
C GLU A 106 -3.22 -17.56 -22.90
N LYS A 107 -4.20 -18.14 -23.60
CA LYS A 107 -5.37 -17.42 -24.09
C LYS A 107 -5.91 -16.64 -22.90
N PRO A 108 -6.00 -15.29 -22.94
CA PRO A 108 -6.36 -14.50 -21.78
C PRO A 108 -7.61 -15.10 -21.17
N LEU A 109 -7.48 -15.63 -19.95
CA LEU A 109 -8.64 -16.08 -19.18
C LEU A 109 -9.56 -14.89 -19.14
N VAL A 110 -10.65 -14.95 -19.90
CA VAL A 110 -11.65 -13.91 -19.95
C VAL A 110 -12.15 -13.80 -18.52
N ALA A 111 -11.82 -12.70 -17.85
CA ALA A 111 -12.26 -12.46 -16.49
C ALA A 111 -13.79 -12.64 -16.46
N PRO A 112 -14.34 -13.37 -15.48
CA PRO A 112 -15.77 -13.53 -15.37
C PRO A 112 -16.43 -12.16 -15.38
N ALA A 113 -17.57 -12.05 -16.07
CA ALA A 113 -18.31 -10.80 -16.11
C ALA A 113 -18.60 -10.32 -14.68
N PRO A 114 -18.50 -9.00 -14.41
CA PRO A 114 -18.75 -8.47 -13.08
C PRO A 114 -20.16 -8.86 -12.61
N ALA A 115 -20.29 -9.19 -11.33
CA ALA A 115 -21.56 -9.61 -10.71
C ALA A 115 -22.53 -8.44 -10.47
N TYR A 116 -22.38 -7.33 -11.19
CA TYR A 116 -23.18 -6.13 -11.08
C TYR A 116 -23.43 -5.51 -12.46
N THR A 117 -24.52 -4.76 -12.57
CA THR A 117 -24.84 -3.98 -13.78
C THR A 117 -24.53 -2.51 -13.54
N VAL A 118 -24.04 -1.79 -14.55
CA VAL A 118 -23.83 -0.34 -14.49
C VAL A 118 -24.96 0.36 -15.23
N VAL A 119 -25.66 1.26 -14.53
CA VAL A 119 -26.66 2.17 -15.12
C VAL A 119 -26.04 3.57 -15.19
N THR A 120 -26.05 4.14 -16.39
CA THR A 120 -25.61 5.52 -16.63
C THR A 120 -26.77 6.48 -16.39
N SER A 121 -26.58 7.46 -15.50
CA SER A 121 -27.52 8.54 -15.23
C SER A 121 -26.84 9.88 -15.48
N GLY A 122 -26.89 10.36 -16.72
CA GLY A 122 -26.10 11.52 -17.14
C GLY A 122 -24.60 11.29 -16.92
N LYS A 123 -23.99 12.10 -16.05
CA LYS A 123 -22.56 12.00 -15.68
C LYS A 123 -22.27 11.09 -14.49
N GLU A 124 -23.31 10.48 -13.91
CA GLU A 124 -23.24 9.61 -12.75
C GLU A 124 -23.32 8.14 -13.17
N ARG A 125 -22.84 7.26 -12.29
CA ARG A 125 -22.88 5.80 -12.50
C ARG A 125 -23.58 5.17 -11.32
N ILE A 126 -24.46 4.20 -11.59
CA ILE A 126 -25.14 3.45 -10.54
C ILE A 126 -24.80 1.98 -10.73
N LEU A 127 -24.19 1.37 -9.73
CA LEU A 127 -23.85 -0.05 -9.70
C LEU A 127 -24.99 -0.81 -9.04
N LEU A 128 -25.61 -1.72 -9.78
CA LEU A 128 -26.67 -2.60 -9.32
C LEU A 128 -26.07 -3.97 -8.98
N GLY A 129 -25.78 -4.19 -7.70
CA GLY A 129 -25.39 -5.50 -7.18
C GLY A 129 -26.60 -6.34 -6.79
N THR A 130 -26.33 -7.54 -6.28
CA THR A 130 -27.37 -8.46 -5.81
C THR A 130 -27.92 -8.07 -4.43
N ASP A 131 -27.10 -7.50 -3.56
CA ASP A 131 -27.50 -7.07 -2.20
C ASP A 131 -27.54 -5.55 -2.03
N ILE A 132 -26.65 -4.82 -2.71
CA ILE A 132 -26.57 -3.37 -2.60
C ILE A 132 -26.59 -2.66 -3.95
N VAL A 133 -27.10 -1.44 -3.93
CA VAL A 133 -27.12 -0.47 -5.01
C VAL A 133 -26.22 0.70 -4.59
N VAL A 134 -25.27 1.07 -5.45
CA VAL A 134 -24.31 2.14 -5.16
C VAL A 134 -24.40 3.23 -6.23
N GLY A 135 -24.55 4.48 -5.81
CA GLY A 135 -24.49 5.64 -6.68
C GLY A 135 -23.13 6.33 -6.63
N LEU A 136 -22.52 6.57 -7.79
CA LEU A 136 -21.29 7.33 -7.95
C LEU A 136 -21.57 8.67 -8.63
N ASN A 137 -21.12 9.77 -8.02
CA ASN A 137 -21.28 11.11 -8.59
C ASN A 137 -20.22 11.48 -9.62
N GLU A 138 -20.49 12.51 -10.43
CA GLU A 138 -19.60 12.96 -11.51
C GLU A 138 -18.16 13.32 -11.06
N TRP A 139 -17.92 13.52 -9.76
CA TRP A 139 -16.61 13.85 -9.17
C TRP A 139 -15.85 12.63 -8.63
N GLY A 140 -16.36 11.42 -8.86
CA GLY A 140 -15.67 10.17 -8.53
C GLY A 140 -15.85 9.71 -7.08
N GLY A 141 -16.77 10.32 -6.33
CA GLY A 141 -17.23 9.85 -5.01
C GLY A 141 -18.57 9.12 -5.10
N ILE A 142 -19.11 8.75 -3.95
CA ILE A 142 -20.39 8.09 -3.71
C ILE A 142 -21.45 9.15 -3.43
N GLY A 143 -22.70 8.81 -3.75
CA GLY A 143 -23.86 9.64 -3.54
C GLY A 143 -24.17 10.46 -4.78
N THR A 144 -25.24 10.09 -5.48
CA THR A 144 -25.73 10.85 -6.63
C THR A 144 -26.28 12.21 -6.18
N GLY A 145 -26.16 13.21 -7.05
CA GLY A 145 -26.79 14.51 -6.92
C GLY A 145 -28.14 14.57 -7.61
N TYR A 146 -28.40 13.67 -8.55
CA TYR A 146 -29.69 13.54 -9.22
C TYR A 146 -30.47 12.32 -8.72
N ASN A 147 -31.79 12.38 -8.88
CA ASN A 147 -32.67 11.26 -8.59
C ASN A 147 -32.30 10.06 -9.46
N ALA A 148 -32.44 8.87 -8.90
CA ALA A 148 -32.23 7.63 -9.60
C ALA A 148 -33.21 7.52 -10.79
N PRO A 149 -32.76 6.98 -11.94
CA PRO A 149 -33.64 6.71 -13.06
C PRO A 149 -34.65 5.61 -12.70
N LYS A 150 -35.75 5.54 -13.47
CA LYS A 150 -36.77 4.51 -13.29
C LYS A 150 -36.13 3.10 -13.36
N GLY A 151 -36.49 2.24 -12.40
CA GLY A 151 -36.01 0.86 -12.32
C GLY A 151 -34.75 0.68 -11.47
N VAL A 152 -34.22 1.75 -10.87
CA VAL A 152 -33.20 1.67 -9.84
C VAL A 152 -33.86 1.81 -8.47
N ASP A 153 -33.58 0.85 -7.58
CA ASP A 153 -34.10 0.90 -6.22
C ASP A 153 -33.41 1.97 -5.38
N THR A 154 -34.20 2.64 -4.54
CA THR A 154 -33.76 3.70 -3.63
C THR A 154 -34.56 3.61 -2.33
N ALA A 155 -34.12 4.34 -1.29
CA ALA A 155 -34.90 4.54 -0.07
C ALA A 155 -36.06 5.54 -0.25
N ALA A 156 -36.81 5.43 -1.37
CA ALA A 156 -37.88 6.34 -1.76
C ALA A 156 -39.03 6.41 -0.74
N SER A 157 -39.28 5.33 0.00
CA SER A 157 -40.27 5.27 1.08
C SER A 157 -39.99 6.24 2.23
N TYR A 158 -38.74 6.74 2.34
CA TYR A 158 -38.32 7.76 3.30
C TYR A 158 -37.96 9.11 2.63
N GLY A 159 -38.28 9.27 1.34
CA GLY A 159 -38.04 10.49 0.58
C GLY A 159 -36.65 10.61 -0.05
N PHE A 160 -35.81 9.57 0.02
CA PHE A 160 -34.50 9.55 -0.61
C PHE A 160 -34.59 8.95 -2.01
N LEU A 161 -34.68 9.83 -3.02
CA LEU A 161 -34.76 9.45 -4.43
C LEU A 161 -33.37 9.35 -5.10
N ARG A 162 -32.31 9.73 -4.38
CA ARG A 162 -30.91 9.66 -4.82
C ARG A 162 -30.28 8.35 -4.32
N VAL A 163 -29.16 7.94 -4.89
CA VAL A 163 -28.48 6.68 -4.52
C VAL A 163 -27.14 6.98 -3.88
N GLY A 164 -26.94 6.47 -2.66
CA GLY A 164 -25.65 6.46 -1.98
C GLY A 164 -25.11 5.04 -1.91
N ILE A 165 -25.24 4.44 -0.73
CA ILE A 165 -25.04 3.02 -0.50
C ILE A 165 -26.35 2.49 0.07
N TYR A 166 -27.12 1.84 -0.79
CA TYR A 166 -28.48 1.40 -0.49
C TYR A 166 -28.59 -0.13 -0.51
N ARG A 167 -29.17 -0.72 0.53
CA ARG A 167 -29.52 -2.14 0.61
C ARG A 167 -31.05 -2.29 0.51
N PRO A 168 -31.59 -2.76 -0.63
CA PRO A 168 -33.04 -2.87 -0.83
C PRO A 168 -33.74 -3.82 0.15
N SER A 169 -33.10 -4.93 0.52
CA SER A 169 -33.67 -5.98 1.38
C SER A 169 -34.07 -5.48 2.77
N THR A 170 -33.35 -4.48 3.27
CA THR A 170 -33.60 -3.83 4.57
C THR A 170 -34.03 -2.37 4.42
N ASN A 171 -34.18 -1.88 3.18
CA ASN A 171 -34.46 -0.48 2.85
C ASN A 171 -33.48 0.51 3.53
N LEU A 172 -32.21 0.12 3.63
CA LEU A 172 -31.17 0.82 4.41
C LEU A 172 -30.29 1.65 3.47
N GLU A 173 -30.26 2.97 3.66
CA GLU A 173 -29.32 3.90 3.00
C GLU A 173 -28.36 4.45 4.04
N VAL A 174 -27.05 4.38 3.78
CA VAL A 174 -26.03 4.64 4.80
C VAL A 174 -25.07 5.77 4.46
N SER A 175 -25.21 6.43 3.31
CA SER A 175 -24.30 7.53 2.93
C SER A 175 -25.01 8.81 2.50
N LEU A 176 -26.34 8.77 2.26
CA LEU A 176 -27.12 9.96 1.88
C LEU A 176 -28.03 10.51 2.99
N ASN A 177 -28.12 9.83 4.13
CA ASN A 177 -28.83 10.35 5.29
C ASN A 177 -28.02 11.53 5.87
N GLY A 178 -28.68 12.65 6.15
CA GLY A 178 -28.01 13.85 6.66
C GLY A 178 -27.25 14.59 5.56
N ARG A 179 -25.98 14.92 5.80
CA ARG A 179 -25.09 15.47 4.77
C ARG A 179 -24.21 14.35 4.25
N ALA A 180 -24.38 14.00 2.99
CA ALA A 180 -23.53 12.99 2.37
C ALA A 180 -22.07 13.45 2.32
N ILE A 181 -21.26 12.87 3.20
CA ILE A 181 -19.82 13.09 3.27
C ILE A 181 -19.14 11.81 2.83
N GLU A 182 -18.95 11.69 1.53
CA GLU A 182 -18.10 10.65 0.96
C GLU A 182 -17.24 11.27 -0.14
N GLY A 183 -15.98 10.84 -0.17
CA GLY A 183 -15.11 11.10 -1.30
C GLY A 183 -13.65 10.85 -0.98
N PHE A 184 -12.78 11.42 -1.82
CA PHE A 184 -11.34 11.25 -1.66
C PHE A 184 -10.60 12.57 -1.68
N ASN A 185 -9.44 12.56 -1.04
CA ASN A 185 -8.52 13.67 -0.91
C ASN A 185 -7.11 13.20 -1.30
N VAL A 186 -6.37 14.05 -1.97
CA VAL A 186 -4.94 13.85 -2.25
C VAL A 186 -4.16 15.03 -1.71
N GLY A 187 -2.98 14.75 -1.17
CA GLY A 187 -2.06 15.78 -0.70
C GLY A 187 -0.61 15.41 -1.01
N TYR A 188 0.21 16.40 -1.35
CA TYR A 188 1.63 16.24 -1.61
C TYR A 188 2.34 17.60 -1.54
N THR A 189 3.66 17.58 -1.48
CA THR A 189 4.50 18.76 -1.70
C THR A 189 4.93 18.82 -3.16
N PHE A 190 4.71 19.96 -3.80
CA PHE A 190 5.03 20.24 -5.19
C PHE A 190 5.69 21.61 -5.30
N ASN A 191 6.87 21.69 -5.93
CA ASN A 191 7.68 22.92 -6.02
C ASN A 191 7.86 23.64 -4.66
N GLY A 192 8.09 22.86 -3.59
CA GLY A 192 8.29 23.38 -2.23
C GLY A 192 7.02 23.77 -1.47
N ALA A 193 5.86 23.80 -2.12
CA ALA A 193 4.57 24.11 -1.48
C ALA A 193 3.78 22.82 -1.21
N ARG A 194 3.15 22.73 -0.04
CA ARG A 194 2.19 21.66 0.26
C ARG A 194 0.85 22.01 -0.36
N VAL A 195 0.32 21.11 -1.18
CA VAL A 195 -0.99 21.23 -1.84
C VAL A 195 -1.90 20.08 -1.41
N ARG A 196 -3.20 20.36 -1.42
CA ARG A 196 -4.26 19.38 -1.14
C ARG A 196 -5.45 19.63 -2.05
N TYR A 197 -6.05 18.55 -2.52
CA TYR A 197 -7.25 18.60 -3.36
C TYR A 197 -8.25 17.56 -2.87
N SER A 198 -9.53 17.93 -2.92
CA SER A 198 -10.64 17.14 -2.40
C SER A 198 -11.76 17.03 -3.42
N ASN A 199 -12.29 15.82 -3.59
CA ASN A 199 -13.54 15.53 -4.26
C ASN A 199 -14.47 14.82 -3.28
N GLN A 200 -15.27 15.62 -2.57
CA GLN A 200 -16.37 15.26 -1.68
C GLN A 200 -17.59 16.12 -2.07
N TRP A 201 -18.17 15.84 -3.23
CA TRP A 201 -19.06 16.77 -3.94
C TRP A 201 -20.26 17.21 -3.12
N LEU A 202 -20.95 16.28 -2.45
CA LEU A 202 -22.13 16.57 -1.63
C LEU A 202 -21.79 17.33 -0.33
N THR A 203 -20.50 17.46 -0.02
CA THR A 203 -19.98 18.35 1.02
C THR A 203 -19.54 19.72 0.45
N GLY A 204 -19.55 19.90 -0.87
CA GLY A 204 -19.17 21.15 -1.53
C GLY A 204 -17.69 21.25 -1.89
N TYR A 205 -16.94 20.15 -1.81
CA TYR A 205 -15.54 20.08 -2.24
C TYR A 205 -15.43 19.29 -3.54
N TYR A 206 -15.02 19.94 -4.63
CA TYR A 206 -14.93 19.32 -5.95
C TYR A 206 -13.81 19.99 -6.76
N GLN A 207 -12.57 19.72 -6.35
CA GLN A 207 -11.40 20.48 -6.78
C GLN A 207 -10.60 19.78 -7.88
N ILE A 208 -10.93 18.54 -8.20
CA ILE A 208 -10.26 17.73 -9.23
C ILE A 208 -11.28 17.44 -10.32
N PRO A 209 -11.31 18.24 -11.41
CA PRO A 209 -12.18 17.99 -12.53
C PRO A 209 -11.90 16.61 -13.14
N GLY A 210 -12.96 15.90 -13.50
CA GLY A 210 -12.88 14.59 -14.12
C GLY A 210 -14.24 14.10 -14.63
N ALA A 211 -14.26 12.87 -15.12
CA ALA A 211 -15.47 12.23 -15.63
C ALA A 211 -15.36 10.70 -15.60
N PHE A 212 -16.51 10.04 -15.57
CA PHE A 212 -16.60 8.60 -15.80
C PHE A 212 -16.60 8.26 -17.30
N ASP A 213 -15.97 7.14 -17.65
CA ASP A 213 -16.19 6.46 -18.93
C ASP A 213 -17.56 5.76 -18.96
N ALA A 214 -17.87 4.96 -19.99
CA ALA A 214 -19.14 4.25 -20.07
C ALA A 214 -19.36 3.22 -18.93
N GLY A 215 -18.29 2.81 -18.24
CA GLY A 215 -18.32 1.94 -17.08
C GLY A 215 -18.16 2.75 -15.79
N THR A 216 -17.31 2.26 -14.90
CA THR A 216 -17.09 2.80 -13.54
C THR A 216 -15.70 3.42 -13.37
N ARG A 217 -14.97 3.66 -14.46
CA ARG A 217 -13.65 4.31 -14.41
C ARG A 217 -13.81 5.81 -14.43
N TRP A 218 -13.43 6.45 -13.33
CA TRP A 218 -13.32 7.90 -13.25
C TRP A 218 -11.90 8.36 -13.57
N THR A 219 -11.75 9.40 -14.38
CA THR A 219 -10.45 10.00 -14.69
C THR A 219 -10.48 11.49 -14.42
N GLY A 220 -9.50 12.01 -13.69
CA GLY A 220 -9.32 13.43 -13.43
C GLY A 220 -7.86 13.81 -13.21
N VAL A 221 -7.58 15.12 -13.20
CA VAL A 221 -6.22 15.65 -13.00
C VAL A 221 -6.28 16.86 -12.07
N THR A 222 -5.41 16.88 -11.07
CA THR A 222 -5.28 18.04 -10.18
C THR A 222 -4.67 19.23 -10.93
N PRO A 223 -4.93 20.48 -10.49
CA PRO A 223 -4.29 21.67 -11.05
C PRO A 223 -2.75 21.66 -11.06
N THR A 224 -2.11 20.82 -10.24
CA THR A 224 -0.65 20.66 -10.18
C THR A 224 -0.14 19.37 -10.83
N GLY A 225 -0.95 18.71 -11.65
CA GLY A 225 -0.50 17.65 -12.56
C GLY A 225 -0.38 16.25 -11.95
N LEU A 226 -1.06 15.98 -10.83
CA LEU A 226 -1.32 14.60 -10.42
C LEU A 226 -2.56 14.09 -11.16
N ALA A 227 -2.37 13.18 -12.12
CA ALA A 227 -3.45 12.47 -12.79
C ALA A 227 -3.94 11.30 -11.93
N ILE A 228 -5.25 11.11 -11.89
CA ILE A 228 -5.95 10.12 -11.07
C ILE A 228 -6.88 9.34 -11.99
N ILE A 229 -6.68 8.02 -12.05
CA ILE A 229 -7.60 7.09 -12.68
C ILE A 229 -8.12 6.18 -11.58
N GLN A 230 -9.43 6.17 -11.35
CA GLN A 230 -10.06 5.39 -10.30
C GLN A 230 -11.08 4.44 -10.89
N ASP A 231 -10.84 3.14 -10.73
CA ASP A 231 -11.79 2.09 -11.07
C ASP A 231 -12.61 1.74 -9.83
N ALA A 232 -13.95 1.72 -9.97
CA ALA A 232 -14.85 1.25 -8.93
C ALA A 232 -15.46 -0.11 -9.30
N GLU A 233 -15.40 -1.07 -8.39
CA GLU A 233 -15.87 -2.44 -8.57
C GLU A 233 -16.75 -2.84 -7.40
N LEU A 234 -17.91 -3.45 -7.67
CA LEU A 234 -18.79 -3.97 -6.63
C LEU A 234 -18.63 -5.49 -6.50
N ILE A 235 -18.17 -5.94 -5.32
CA ILE A 235 -17.90 -7.34 -4.98
C ILE A 235 -18.81 -7.74 -3.81
N GLY A 236 -19.92 -8.40 -4.11
CA GLY A 236 -20.97 -8.65 -3.11
C GLY A 236 -21.51 -7.34 -2.55
N SER A 237 -21.40 -7.14 -1.23
CA SER A 237 -21.79 -5.90 -0.54
C SER A 237 -20.61 -4.96 -0.26
N THR A 238 -19.50 -5.12 -0.97
CA THR A 238 -18.28 -4.30 -0.83
C THR A 238 -17.93 -3.60 -2.13
N LEU A 239 -17.84 -2.28 -2.08
CA LEU A 239 -17.35 -1.44 -3.16
C LEU A 239 -15.84 -1.22 -3.01
N ARG A 240 -15.08 -1.66 -4.00
CA ARG A 240 -13.63 -1.45 -4.09
C ARG A 240 -13.32 -0.30 -5.03
N PHE A 241 -12.47 0.62 -4.59
CA PHE A 241 -11.83 1.62 -5.42
C PHE A 241 -10.35 1.31 -5.60
N THR A 242 -9.92 1.21 -6.85
CA THR A 242 -8.51 1.12 -7.22
C THR A 242 -8.12 2.41 -7.91
N ALA A 243 -7.32 3.26 -7.27
CA ALA A 243 -6.89 4.54 -7.82
C ALA A 243 -5.41 4.51 -8.21
N LYS A 244 -5.12 4.69 -9.51
CA LYS A 244 -3.80 4.93 -10.04
C LYS A 244 -3.51 6.42 -10.04
N LEU A 245 -2.47 6.82 -9.31
CA LEU A 245 -1.98 8.19 -9.18
C LEU A 245 -0.71 8.34 -10.02
N THR A 246 -0.66 9.30 -10.94
CA THR A 246 0.47 9.50 -11.86
C THR A 246 0.92 10.94 -11.83
N ASN A 247 2.20 11.18 -11.59
CA ASN A 247 2.79 12.51 -11.71
C ASN A 247 3.04 12.80 -13.20
N THR A 248 2.24 13.68 -13.80
CA THR A 248 2.38 14.02 -15.24
C THR A 248 3.32 15.20 -15.48
N THR A 249 3.99 15.69 -14.45
CA THR A 249 4.85 16.87 -14.51
C THR A 249 6.33 16.50 -14.62
N GLY A 250 7.18 17.49 -14.89
CA GLY A 250 8.64 17.38 -14.81
C GLY A 250 9.25 17.54 -13.41
N SER A 251 8.43 17.82 -12.38
CA SER A 251 8.91 18.04 -11.00
C SER A 251 8.59 16.84 -10.11
N VAL A 252 9.39 16.62 -9.08
CA VAL A 252 9.14 15.58 -8.06
C VAL A 252 7.97 16.00 -7.15
N MET A 253 7.07 15.06 -6.84
CA MET A 253 6.06 15.20 -5.79
C MET A 253 6.51 14.41 -4.55
N THR A 254 6.61 15.06 -3.39
CA THR A 254 7.04 14.39 -2.15
C THR A 254 5.91 14.33 -1.13
N GLY A 255 5.92 13.29 -0.28
CA GLY A 255 4.89 13.11 0.75
C GLY A 255 3.48 12.94 0.18
N LEU A 256 3.35 12.19 -0.91
CA LEU A 256 2.07 11.87 -1.53
C LEU A 256 1.21 11.02 -0.60
N ARG A 257 0.05 11.54 -0.22
CA ARG A 257 -0.96 10.88 0.59
C ARG A 257 -2.28 10.85 -0.16
N TYR A 258 -2.96 9.70 -0.11
CA TYR A 258 -4.34 9.52 -0.55
C TYR A 258 -5.19 9.23 0.68
N MET A 259 -6.34 9.89 0.81
CA MET A 259 -7.26 9.67 1.92
C MET A 259 -8.68 9.53 1.38
N ARG A 260 -9.35 8.42 1.67
CA ARG A 260 -10.78 8.28 1.45
C ARG A 260 -11.51 8.50 2.76
N THR A 261 -12.64 9.19 2.68
CA THR A 261 -13.45 9.62 3.81
C THR A 261 -14.89 9.23 3.55
N ALA A 262 -15.57 8.69 4.56
CA ALA A 262 -16.97 8.34 4.49
C ALA A 262 -17.65 8.62 5.84
N ASP A 263 -18.83 9.21 5.81
CA ASP A 263 -19.72 9.35 6.94
C ASP A 263 -20.90 8.39 6.75
N PHE A 264 -20.98 7.43 7.67
CA PHE A 264 -21.93 6.32 7.54
C PHE A 264 -23.15 6.58 8.39
N ASP A 265 -24.07 7.37 7.86
CA ASP A 265 -25.19 7.87 8.62
C ASP A 265 -26.51 7.17 8.31
N THR A 266 -27.31 7.05 9.35
CA THR A 266 -28.70 6.61 9.28
C THR A 266 -29.57 7.57 10.07
N ASN A 267 -30.81 7.73 9.62
CA ASN A 267 -31.83 8.43 10.38
C ASN A 267 -32.46 7.50 11.43
N ASN A 268 -33.31 8.07 12.27
CA ASN A 268 -34.14 7.29 13.18
C ASN A 268 -35.25 6.53 12.42
N ILE A 269 -35.82 5.49 13.06
CA ILE A 269 -36.83 4.56 12.52
C ILE A 269 -38.08 5.28 11.96
N ASN A 270 -38.37 6.49 12.43
CA ASN A 270 -39.51 7.31 11.99
C ASN A 270 -39.12 8.49 11.07
N ASN A 271 -37.91 8.47 10.49
CA ASN A 271 -37.36 9.58 9.70
C ASN A 271 -37.30 10.92 10.46
N SER A 272 -37.30 10.86 11.80
CA SER A 272 -37.16 12.05 12.64
C SER A 272 -35.68 12.40 12.82
N PHE A 273 -35.29 13.55 12.30
CA PHE A 273 -33.94 14.11 12.45
C PHE A 273 -33.64 14.64 13.88
N SER A 274 -34.61 14.62 14.80
CA SER A 274 -34.52 15.33 16.09
C SER A 274 -34.30 14.44 17.31
N GLN A 275 -33.99 13.14 17.14
CA GLN A 275 -33.85 12.21 18.26
C GLN A 275 -32.39 11.81 18.58
N LYS A 276 -32.22 11.42 19.85
CA LYS A 276 -31.06 10.69 20.37
C LYS A 276 -30.82 9.48 19.46
N ASP A 277 -29.62 9.35 18.90
CA ASP A 277 -29.16 8.29 17.97
C ASP A 277 -29.29 8.57 16.46
N SER A 278 -29.80 9.73 16.01
CA SER A 278 -29.66 10.14 14.61
C SER A 278 -28.22 10.56 14.31
N PHE A 279 -27.67 10.15 13.15
CA PHE A 279 -26.36 10.57 12.62
C PHE A 279 -25.13 10.22 13.48
N ALA A 280 -25.29 9.35 14.48
CA ALA A 280 -24.17 8.88 15.28
C ALA A 280 -23.86 7.43 14.91
N THR A 281 -22.58 7.10 14.88
CA THR A 281 -22.10 5.73 14.69
C THR A 281 -21.22 5.28 15.84
N ASP A 282 -21.25 3.98 16.11
CA ASP A 282 -20.31 3.34 17.02
C ASP A 282 -19.01 3.04 16.26
N ASN A 283 -18.16 4.04 16.17
CA ASN A 283 -16.90 3.98 15.43
C ASN A 283 -15.85 3.18 16.20
N ARG A 284 -15.08 2.35 15.47
CA ARG A 284 -13.97 1.56 16.01
C ARG A 284 -12.86 1.39 15.01
N ILE A 285 -11.61 1.63 15.44
CA ILE A 285 -10.43 1.24 14.66
C ILE A 285 -10.18 -0.26 14.88
N VAL A 286 -10.52 -1.08 13.89
CA VAL A 286 -10.44 -2.55 13.96
C VAL A 286 -9.01 -3.03 13.74
N THR A 287 -8.37 -2.49 12.70
CA THR A 287 -6.95 -2.72 12.39
C THR A 287 -6.32 -1.40 11.97
N ARG A 288 -5.01 -1.39 11.72
CA ARG A 288 -4.32 -0.17 11.30
C ARG A 288 -4.98 0.45 10.06
N GLY A 289 -5.45 -0.34 9.09
CA GLY A 289 -6.07 0.15 7.85
C GLY A 289 -7.59 -0.07 7.77
N THR A 290 -8.27 -0.30 8.89
CA THR A 290 -9.72 -0.60 8.89
C THR A 290 -10.43 0.12 10.03
N VAL A 291 -11.48 0.87 9.68
CA VAL A 291 -12.45 1.45 10.61
C VAL A 291 -13.82 0.85 10.34
N SER A 292 -14.53 0.52 11.42
CA SER A 292 -15.93 0.09 11.38
C SER A 292 -16.82 1.16 12.01
N ALA A 293 -17.96 1.43 11.39
CA ALA A 293 -19.01 2.29 11.90
C ALA A 293 -20.26 1.44 12.16
N GLY A 294 -20.49 1.11 13.43
CA GLY A 294 -21.73 0.45 13.85
C GLY A 294 -22.90 1.40 13.69
N LEU A 295 -23.85 1.06 12.81
CA LEU A 295 -24.96 1.94 12.48
C LEU A 295 -25.98 1.97 13.62
N ARG A 296 -26.62 3.13 13.81
CA ARG A 296 -27.65 3.35 14.84
C ARG A 296 -29.00 3.64 14.16
N GLY A 297 -30.03 3.98 14.95
CA GLY A 297 -31.36 4.28 14.43
C GLY A 297 -31.93 3.15 13.56
N PHE A 298 -32.32 3.47 12.33
CA PHE A 298 -32.88 2.51 11.36
C PHE A 298 -31.86 1.45 10.91
N GLY A 299 -30.56 1.76 10.93
CA GLY A 299 -29.49 0.83 10.59
C GLY A 299 -29.03 -0.06 11.75
N LYS A 300 -29.67 0.00 12.92
CA LYS A 300 -29.20 -0.70 14.11
C LYS A 300 -28.99 -2.19 13.84
N GLY A 301 -27.77 -2.66 14.10
CA GLY A 301 -27.35 -4.05 13.90
C GLY A 301 -26.56 -4.29 12.62
N ALA A 302 -26.57 -3.34 11.67
CA ALA A 302 -25.67 -3.33 10.52
C ALA A 302 -24.37 -2.57 10.83
N THR A 303 -23.30 -2.89 10.11
CA THR A 303 -22.01 -2.22 10.25
C THR A 303 -21.47 -1.81 8.89
N ALA A 304 -21.10 -0.55 8.74
CA ALA A 304 -20.32 -0.09 7.60
C ALA A 304 -18.82 -0.23 7.90
N ILE A 305 -18.03 -0.58 6.89
CA ILE A 305 -16.58 -0.74 6.98
C ILE A 305 -15.94 0.15 5.93
N LEU A 306 -14.91 0.91 6.31
CA LEU A 306 -13.97 1.54 5.38
C LEU A 306 -12.57 0.96 5.66
N SER A 307 -11.95 0.39 4.62
CA SER A 307 -10.68 -0.31 4.74
C SER A 307 -9.74 -0.10 3.57
N SER A 308 -8.48 -0.47 3.78
CA SER A 308 -7.51 -0.69 2.71
C SER A 308 -6.65 -1.91 3.04
N PRO A 309 -6.30 -2.75 2.05
CA PRO A 309 -5.39 -3.86 2.25
C PRO A 309 -3.91 -3.42 2.32
N GLU A 310 -3.60 -2.15 2.07
CA GLU A 310 -2.22 -1.68 2.03
C GLU A 310 -1.58 -1.62 3.42
N ALA A 311 -0.33 -2.09 3.52
CA ALA A 311 0.40 -2.12 4.79
C ALA A 311 0.66 -0.71 5.37
N SER A 312 0.73 0.32 4.53
CA SER A 312 0.87 1.71 4.96
C SER A 312 -0.46 2.39 5.31
N ALA A 313 -1.60 1.72 5.12
CA ALA A 313 -2.90 2.32 5.42
C ALA A 313 -3.07 2.60 6.91
N VAL A 314 -3.69 3.74 7.22
CA VAL A 314 -4.02 4.21 8.56
C VAL A 314 -5.49 4.62 8.60
N ALA A 315 -6.26 3.98 9.47
CA ALA A 315 -7.67 4.23 9.70
C ALA A 315 -7.85 5.13 10.92
N THR A 316 -8.74 6.09 10.79
CA THR A 316 -9.06 7.08 11.83
C THR A 316 -10.54 7.44 11.74
N PHE A 317 -11.07 8.07 12.79
CA PHE A 317 -12.34 8.77 12.69
C PHE A 317 -12.19 10.19 13.24
N PHE A 318 -12.69 11.18 12.51
CA PHE A 318 -12.35 12.57 12.75
C PHE A 318 -13.50 13.51 12.38
N GLY A 319 -14.13 14.12 13.41
CA GLY A 319 -15.07 15.23 13.26
C GLY A 319 -16.10 15.07 12.13
N PHE A 320 -16.68 16.19 11.71
CA PHE A 320 -17.73 16.15 10.68
C PHE A 320 -17.18 15.99 9.26
N VAL A 321 -16.01 16.57 8.93
CA VAL A 321 -15.37 16.43 7.61
C VAL A 321 -13.87 16.48 7.77
N ASN A 322 -13.15 15.53 7.15
CA ASN A 322 -11.71 15.63 6.97
C ASN A 322 -11.35 15.79 5.49
N THR A 323 -10.71 16.91 5.14
CA THR A 323 -10.19 17.19 3.79
C THR A 323 -8.66 17.27 3.74
N ASP A 324 -7.99 17.17 4.90
CA ASP A 324 -6.55 17.42 4.99
C ASP A 324 -5.79 16.14 5.38
N PRO A 325 -5.11 15.48 4.43
CA PRO A 325 -4.32 14.28 4.69
C PRO A 325 -3.03 14.55 5.49
N PHE A 326 -2.72 15.81 5.83
CA PHE A 326 -1.54 16.18 6.62
C PHE A 326 -1.85 16.53 8.07
N VAL A 327 -3.11 16.47 8.50
CA VAL A 327 -3.44 16.57 9.92
C VAL A 327 -2.77 15.41 10.65
N ALA A 328 -2.03 15.69 11.72
CA ALA A 328 -1.25 14.69 12.45
C ALA A 328 -2.13 13.50 12.87
N ALA A 329 -3.35 13.76 13.35
CA ALA A 329 -4.31 12.74 13.74
C ALA A 329 -4.73 11.80 12.60
N ALA A 330 -4.54 12.17 11.33
CA ALA A 330 -4.89 11.35 10.17
C ALA A 330 -3.79 10.33 9.81
N TYR A 331 -2.53 10.54 10.22
CA TYR A 331 -1.43 9.63 9.85
C TYR A 331 -0.24 9.61 10.80
N ASP A 332 0.29 10.78 11.19
CA ASP A 332 1.56 10.89 11.93
C ASP A 332 1.40 10.59 13.43
N SER A 333 0.19 10.80 13.97
CA SER A 333 -0.19 10.48 15.35
C SER A 333 -1.65 10.01 15.40
N PRO A 334 -1.96 8.89 14.73
CA PRO A 334 -3.33 8.42 14.61
C PRO A 334 -3.81 7.80 15.91
N GLN A 335 -5.13 7.66 16.02
CA GLN A 335 -5.76 6.91 17.10
C GLN A 335 -5.23 5.48 17.10
N ALA A 336 -5.05 4.90 18.29
CA ALA A 336 -4.56 3.54 18.42
C ALA A 336 -5.60 2.52 17.91
N VAL A 337 -5.13 1.37 17.40
CA VAL A 337 -6.01 0.23 17.13
C VAL A 337 -6.79 -0.14 18.39
N GLY A 338 -8.09 -0.38 18.23
CA GLY A 338 -9.02 -0.61 19.34
C GLY A 338 -9.67 0.65 19.90
N SER A 339 -9.28 1.84 19.44
CA SER A 339 -9.98 3.10 19.81
C SER A 339 -11.44 3.04 19.36
N THR A 340 -12.34 3.51 20.22
CA THR A 340 -13.79 3.55 19.98
C THR A 340 -14.36 4.92 20.33
N ALA A 341 -15.36 5.36 19.59
CA ALA A 341 -16.18 6.51 19.96
C ALA A 341 -17.59 6.38 19.39
N THR A 342 -18.60 6.78 20.15
CA THR A 342 -19.94 7.01 19.64
C THR A 342 -20.08 8.48 19.32
N SER A 343 -20.12 8.83 18.04
CA SER A 343 -20.17 10.22 17.59
C SER A 343 -20.68 10.31 16.15
N ASP A 344 -21.20 11.47 15.80
CA ASP A 344 -21.29 11.95 14.42
C ASP A 344 -19.86 12.31 13.98
N ALA A 345 -19.22 11.37 13.28
CA ALA A 345 -17.85 11.51 12.83
C ALA A 345 -17.54 10.71 11.57
N THR A 346 -16.82 11.33 10.65
CA THR A 346 -16.33 10.64 9.46
C THR A 346 -15.32 9.56 9.78
N SER A 347 -15.47 8.42 9.14
CA SER A 347 -14.46 7.37 9.00
C SER A 347 -13.48 7.74 7.90
N ASN A 348 -12.19 7.51 8.13
CA ASN A 348 -11.12 7.85 7.20
C ASN A 348 -10.14 6.68 7.05
N VAL A 349 -9.67 6.45 5.83
CA VAL A 349 -8.49 5.60 5.55
C VAL A 349 -7.50 6.41 4.73
N LEU A 350 -6.32 6.63 5.29
CA LEU A 350 -5.22 7.36 4.69
C LEU A 350 -4.07 6.42 4.33
N ILE A 351 -3.49 6.61 3.16
CA ILE A 351 -2.40 5.80 2.62
C ILE A 351 -1.27 6.75 2.20
N ASP A 352 -0.09 6.58 2.78
CA ASP A 352 1.13 7.28 2.38
C ASP A 352 1.86 6.49 1.29
N LYS A 353 2.19 7.18 0.20
CA LYS A 353 2.91 6.66 -0.98
C LYS A 353 4.28 7.31 -1.16
N GLY A 354 4.69 8.20 -0.25
CA GLY A 354 6.01 8.80 -0.24
C GLY A 354 6.26 9.70 -1.45
N THR A 355 7.31 9.42 -2.20
CA THR A 355 7.76 10.28 -3.31
C THR A 355 7.33 9.71 -4.65
N LEU A 356 6.75 10.55 -5.51
CA LEU A 356 6.40 10.22 -6.87
C LEU A 356 7.25 11.06 -7.84
N LEU A 357 8.19 10.38 -8.53
CA LEU A 357 9.07 10.99 -9.53
C LEU A 357 8.28 11.45 -10.77
N PRO A 358 8.85 12.36 -11.59
CA PRO A 358 8.28 12.73 -12.90
C PRO A 358 7.91 11.50 -13.73
N GLY A 359 6.68 11.46 -14.24
CA GLY A 359 6.14 10.37 -15.06
C GLY A 359 5.83 9.07 -14.30
N ALA A 360 6.18 8.97 -13.02
CA ALA A 360 5.95 7.76 -12.24
C ALA A 360 4.48 7.63 -11.83
N SER A 361 4.04 6.38 -11.65
CA SER A 361 2.72 6.04 -11.12
C SER A 361 2.82 5.21 -9.85
N THR A 362 1.79 5.31 -9.02
CA THR A 362 1.53 4.39 -7.92
C THR A 362 0.05 4.07 -7.85
N THR A 363 -0.32 2.97 -7.19
CA THR A 363 -1.72 2.56 -7.05
C THR A 363 -2.09 2.52 -5.58
N VAL A 364 -3.32 2.95 -5.29
CA VAL A 364 -3.94 2.77 -3.98
C VAL A 364 -5.23 1.99 -4.07
N VAL A 365 -5.54 1.22 -3.03
CA VAL A 365 -6.79 0.45 -2.93
C VAL A 365 -7.53 0.81 -1.66
N THR A 366 -8.81 1.12 -1.77
CA THR A 366 -9.73 1.34 -0.64
C THR A 366 -11.02 0.59 -0.87
N GLU A 367 -11.67 0.15 0.20
CA GLU A 367 -12.88 -0.65 0.16
C GLU A 367 -13.91 -0.08 1.13
N ILE A 368 -15.16 -0.02 0.70
CA ILE A 368 -16.31 0.35 1.52
C ILE A 368 -17.31 -0.80 1.49
N GLY A 369 -17.58 -1.40 2.65
CA GLY A 369 -18.47 -2.54 2.79
C GLY A 369 -19.64 -2.26 3.72
N LEU A 370 -20.78 -2.90 3.46
CA LEU A 370 -21.91 -2.96 4.37
C LEU A 370 -22.13 -4.42 4.80
N MET A 371 -22.03 -4.68 6.11
CA MET A 371 -22.23 -5.99 6.74
C MET A 371 -23.59 -6.00 7.41
#